data_AF-A0A954T779-F1
#
_entry.id   AF-A0A954T779-F1
#
_cell.length_a   1.000
_cell.length_b   1.000
_cell.length_c   1.000
_cell.angle_alpha   90.00
_cell.angle_beta   90.00
_cell.angle_gamma   90.00
#
_symmetry.space_group_name_H-M   'P 1'
#
loop_
_entity.id
_entity.type
_entity.pdbx_description
1 polymer ?
#
loop_
_entity_poly.entity_id
_entity_poly.type
_entity_poly.pdbx_seq_one_letter_code
_entity_poly.pdbx_strand_id
1 'polypeptide(L)'
;GETPDGERDELLRRFRGESNGLFQPPPLKYLCNVNVLTTGFDAPNIDCVVLLRPTLSPGLFYQMVGRGFRLYFGKINCLILDYGGNVLRHGPVDQLQVVEKRGDGEGPAPAKECPACRALIAPAYSICPQCGHEFPPPERKRHESQATNAGVLSGQVNDAEFEVRDITFSVHTKKDAADDAPKTLRVDYRLGLEYWVSEWICFEHTGWARRKAEQWWKARSPDPCPDTAQQACDLANNGALAHTEFVTVRSVAGEKFDRIHSCKLGPKPEPSPIWAEVDLEDVPF
;
A
#
# COMPACT_ATOMS: atom_id res chain seq x y z
N GLY A 1 17.07 -29.32 5.48
CA GLY A 1 18.17 -28.43 5.90
C GLY A 1 19.32 -29.29 6.40
N GLU A 2 20.47 -28.69 6.69
CA GLU A 2 21.68 -29.43 7.11
C GLU A 2 21.78 -29.61 8.64
N THR A 3 20.89 -28.97 9.42
CA THR A 3 20.82 -29.16 10.87
C THR A 3 20.52 -30.63 11.22
N PRO A 4 21.33 -31.31 12.05
CA PRO A 4 21.08 -32.68 12.48
C PRO A 4 19.69 -32.86 13.13
N ASP A 5 19.10 -34.05 12.98
CA ASP A 5 17.72 -34.31 13.42
C ASP A 5 17.54 -34.15 14.93
N GLY A 6 18.45 -34.71 15.74
CA GLY A 6 18.38 -34.58 17.20
C GLY A 6 18.54 -33.13 17.69
N GLU A 7 19.37 -32.33 17.01
CA GLU A 7 19.51 -30.90 17.30
C GLU A 7 18.22 -30.15 16.92
N ARG A 8 17.65 -30.45 15.75
CA ARG A 8 16.40 -29.86 15.28
C ARG A 8 15.27 -30.13 16.26
N ASP A 9 15.08 -31.38 16.67
CA ASP A 9 14.01 -31.77 17.58
C ASP A 9 14.10 -31.04 18.92
N GLU A 10 15.32 -30.89 19.45
CA GLU A 10 15.57 -30.14 20.67
C GLU A 10 15.25 -28.64 20.52
N LEU A 11 15.66 -28.01 19.43
CA LEU A 11 15.33 -26.60 19.15
C LEU A 11 13.81 -26.39 19.04
N LEU A 12 13.10 -27.28 18.35
CA LEU A 12 11.65 -27.18 18.18
C LEU A 12 10.92 -27.39 19.51
N ARG A 13 11.35 -28.35 20.34
CA ARG A 13 10.82 -28.62 21.68
C ARG A 13 10.98 -27.42 22.61
N ARG A 14 12.16 -26.82 22.64
CA ARG A 14 12.45 -25.61 23.43
C ARG A 14 11.62 -24.41 22.96
N PHE A 15 11.37 -24.27 21.66
CA PHE A 15 10.57 -23.18 21.12
C PHE A 15 9.07 -23.36 21.42
N ARG A 16 8.55 -24.59 21.45
CA ARG A 16 7.17 -24.88 21.89
C ARG A 16 6.94 -24.67 23.39
N GLY A 17 8.00 -24.42 24.16
CA GLY A 17 7.92 -24.29 25.62
C GLY A 17 7.78 -25.63 26.34
N GLU A 18 8.10 -26.75 25.68
CA GLU A 18 8.05 -28.11 26.25
C GLU A 18 9.29 -28.44 27.12
N SER A 19 10.05 -27.42 27.51
CA SER A 19 11.26 -27.57 28.32
C SER A 19 10.91 -27.47 29.80
N ASN A 20 10.59 -28.61 30.43
CA ASN A 20 10.01 -28.64 31.78
C ASN A 20 10.94 -29.29 32.84
N GLY A 21 12.21 -29.52 32.52
CA GLY A 21 13.14 -30.20 33.44
C GLY A 21 14.04 -29.23 34.23
N LEU A 22 14.38 -29.61 35.48
CA LEU A 22 15.26 -28.83 36.38
C LEU A 22 16.65 -28.51 35.79
N PHE A 23 17.08 -29.30 34.79
CA PHE A 23 18.38 -29.17 34.11
C PHE A 23 18.24 -28.86 32.61
N GLN A 24 17.03 -28.53 32.13
CA GLN A 24 16.84 -28.24 30.71
C GLN A 24 17.14 -26.78 30.39
N PRO A 25 17.69 -26.49 29.20
CA PRO A 25 17.96 -25.13 28.78
C PRO A 25 16.66 -24.31 28.67
N PRO A 26 16.74 -22.99 28.84
CA PRO A 26 15.57 -22.12 28.80
C PRO A 26 14.85 -22.20 27.44
N PRO A 27 13.55 -21.90 27.42
CA PRO A 27 12.75 -21.87 26.20
C PRO A 27 13.33 -20.88 25.19
N LEU A 28 13.18 -21.18 23.90
CA LEU A 28 13.64 -20.31 22.84
C LEU A 28 12.58 -19.27 22.50
N LYS A 29 13.00 -18.00 22.45
CA LYS A 29 12.12 -16.89 22.06
C LYS A 29 11.98 -16.74 20.54
N TYR A 30 13.02 -17.11 19.79
CA TYR A 30 13.08 -16.92 18.34
C TYR A 30 13.50 -18.20 17.64
N LEU A 31 12.88 -18.48 16.50
CA LEU A 31 13.20 -19.62 15.64
C LEU A 31 13.35 -19.15 14.19
N CYS A 32 14.58 -19.12 13.70
CA CYS A 32 14.89 -18.77 12.32
C CYS A 32 14.94 -20.04 11.46
N ASN A 33 14.32 -20.03 10.29
CA ASN A 33 14.40 -21.15 9.35
C ASN A 33 14.49 -20.67 7.90
N VAL A 34 15.04 -21.51 7.01
CA VAL A 34 15.16 -21.26 5.58
C VAL A 34 14.61 -22.45 4.80
N ASN A 35 13.37 -22.35 4.30
CA ASN A 35 12.72 -23.39 3.47
C ASN A 35 12.60 -24.79 4.11
N VAL A 36 12.75 -24.93 5.44
CA VAL A 36 12.73 -26.25 6.10
C VAL A 36 11.44 -26.49 6.88
N LEU A 37 10.81 -25.43 7.41
CA LEU A 37 9.57 -25.53 8.20
C LEU A 37 8.33 -25.14 7.40
N THR A 38 8.31 -25.49 6.11
CA THR A 38 7.19 -25.17 5.21
C THR A 38 6.00 -26.12 5.39
N THR A 39 6.22 -27.33 5.91
CA THR A 39 5.19 -28.30 6.28
C THR A 39 5.55 -28.99 7.62
N GLY A 40 4.55 -29.38 8.42
CA GLY A 40 4.75 -30.24 9.61
C GLY A 40 5.22 -29.56 10.91
N PHE A 41 5.57 -28.28 10.92
CA PHE A 41 5.84 -27.54 12.16
C PHE A 41 4.58 -26.92 12.74
N ASP A 42 4.18 -27.38 13.92
CA ASP A 42 3.04 -26.85 14.69
C ASP A 42 3.52 -26.34 16.04
N ALA A 43 3.34 -25.04 16.28
CA ALA A 43 3.68 -24.36 17.52
C ALA A 43 2.60 -23.31 17.79
N PRO A 44 1.50 -23.69 18.49
CA PRO A 44 0.36 -22.80 18.71
C PRO A 44 0.71 -21.50 19.45
N ASN A 45 1.79 -21.53 20.23
CA ASN A 45 2.32 -20.42 21.02
C ASN A 45 2.96 -19.29 20.19
N ILE A 46 3.07 -19.41 18.85
CA ILE A 46 3.59 -18.34 17.99
C ILE A 46 2.64 -17.14 18.01
N ASP A 47 3.13 -15.99 18.46
CA ASP A 47 2.44 -14.70 18.45
C ASP A 47 3.14 -13.64 17.56
N CYS A 48 4.24 -14.00 16.90
CA CYS A 48 4.97 -13.12 15.99
C CYS A 48 5.56 -13.90 14.81
N VAL A 49 5.34 -13.43 13.59
CA VAL A 49 5.92 -13.97 12.35
C VAL A 49 6.68 -12.87 11.61
N VAL A 50 7.96 -13.11 11.32
CA VAL A 50 8.81 -12.18 10.57
C VAL A 50 9.09 -12.73 9.18
N LEU A 51 8.66 -12.01 8.14
CA LEU A 51 8.87 -12.38 6.74
C LEU A 51 10.07 -11.61 6.18
N LEU A 52 11.23 -12.27 6.14
CA LEU A 52 12.47 -11.74 5.55
C LEU A 52 12.70 -12.22 4.11
N ARG A 53 11.66 -12.78 3.48
CA ARG A 53 11.74 -13.36 2.14
C ARG A 53 10.60 -12.83 1.26
N PRO A 54 10.90 -12.24 0.09
CA PRO A 54 9.89 -12.04 -0.94
C PRO A 54 9.50 -13.38 -1.58
N THR A 55 8.20 -13.60 -1.78
CA THR A 55 7.66 -14.75 -2.53
C THR A 55 6.67 -14.29 -3.60
N LEU A 56 6.69 -14.95 -4.76
CA LEU A 56 5.68 -14.82 -5.82
C LEU A 56 4.53 -15.82 -5.67
N SER A 57 4.61 -16.77 -4.72
CA SER A 57 3.55 -17.75 -4.46
C SER A 57 2.61 -17.23 -3.36
N PRO A 58 1.32 -16.98 -3.67
CA PRO A 58 0.30 -16.63 -2.66
C PRO A 58 0.12 -17.73 -1.62
N GLY A 59 0.15 -19.00 -2.05
CA GLY A 59 0.04 -20.15 -1.15
C GLY A 59 1.18 -20.22 -0.14
N LEU A 60 2.43 -19.97 -0.57
CA LEU A 60 3.55 -19.91 0.37
C LEU A 60 3.43 -18.73 1.33
N PHE A 61 2.96 -17.57 0.85
CA PHE A 61 2.69 -16.41 1.71
C PHE A 61 1.65 -16.76 2.79
N TYR A 62 0.51 -17.35 2.39
CA TYR A 62 -0.51 -17.82 3.32
C TYR A 62 0.03 -18.83 4.33
N GLN A 63 0.84 -19.79 3.90
CA GLN A 63 1.47 -20.78 4.78
C GLN A 63 2.44 -20.14 5.79
N MET A 64 3.23 -19.15 5.37
CA MET A 64 4.16 -18.45 6.27
C MET A 64 3.40 -17.68 7.35
N VAL A 65 2.41 -16.86 6.96
CA VAL A 65 1.58 -16.09 7.91
C VAL A 65 0.74 -17.04 8.77
N GLY A 66 0.26 -18.14 8.20
CA GLY A 66 -0.60 -19.12 8.85
C GLY A 66 0.03 -19.85 10.04
N ARG A 67 1.35 -19.76 10.21
CA ARG A 67 2.02 -20.19 11.45
C ARG A 67 1.51 -19.45 12.69
N GLY A 68 1.06 -18.21 12.51
CA GLY A 68 0.49 -17.36 13.56
C GLY A 68 -1.02 -17.54 13.80
N PHE A 69 -1.74 -18.36 13.03
CA PHE A 69 -3.21 -18.41 13.12
C PHE A 69 -3.77 -19.33 14.20
N ARG A 70 -2.93 -20.16 14.82
CA ARG A 70 -3.39 -21.10 15.84
C ARG A 70 -3.79 -20.37 17.12
N LEU A 71 -4.91 -20.78 17.70
CA LEU A 71 -5.36 -20.30 19.01
C LEU A 71 -4.47 -20.89 20.10
N TYR A 72 -4.18 -20.08 21.12
CA TYR A 72 -3.38 -20.49 22.27
C TYR A 72 -3.80 -19.70 23.51
N PHE A 73 -3.70 -20.32 24.69
CA PHE A 73 -4.11 -19.68 25.94
C PHE A 73 -3.25 -18.42 26.20
N GLY A 74 -3.89 -17.29 26.48
CA GLY A 74 -3.22 -16.01 26.73
C GLY A 74 -2.78 -15.26 25.47
N LYS A 75 -2.93 -15.83 24.27
CA LYS A 75 -2.60 -15.16 23.01
C LYS A 75 -3.78 -14.28 22.54
N ILE A 76 -3.56 -12.96 22.53
CA ILE A 76 -4.57 -11.97 22.13
C ILE A 76 -4.58 -11.78 20.61
N ASN A 77 -3.40 -11.69 19.99
CA ASN A 77 -3.22 -11.47 18.56
C ASN A 77 -1.90 -12.10 18.09
N CYS A 78 -1.61 -11.98 16.79
CA CYS A 78 -0.32 -12.33 16.20
C CYS A 78 0.22 -11.15 15.42
N LEU A 79 1.44 -10.71 15.74
CA LEU A 79 2.15 -9.67 15.00
C LEU A 79 2.77 -10.25 13.73
N ILE A 80 2.57 -9.57 12.59
CA ILE A 80 3.18 -9.95 11.31
C ILE A 80 4.10 -8.82 10.87
N LEU A 81 5.40 -9.11 10.72
CA LEU A 81 6.40 -8.16 10.28
C LEU A 81 6.89 -8.56 8.89
N ASP A 82 6.36 -7.91 7.85
CA ASP A 82 6.70 -8.23 6.46
C ASP A 82 7.71 -7.25 5.87
N TYR A 83 8.96 -7.72 5.76
CA TYR A 83 10.07 -7.01 5.10
C TYR A 83 10.22 -7.46 3.64
N GLY A 84 9.51 -8.50 3.20
CA GLY A 84 9.58 -9.03 1.83
C GLY A 84 8.58 -8.39 0.85
N GLY A 85 7.78 -7.43 1.33
CA GLY A 85 6.71 -6.78 0.56
C GLY A 85 5.70 -7.78 0.00
N ASN A 86 5.41 -8.85 0.74
CA ASN A 86 4.47 -9.89 0.37
C ASN A 86 3.01 -9.43 0.51
N VAL A 87 2.68 -8.68 1.57
CA VAL A 87 1.34 -8.10 1.77
C VAL A 87 1.00 -7.16 0.63
N LEU A 88 1.90 -6.23 0.28
CA LEU A 88 1.72 -5.32 -0.85
C LEU A 88 1.59 -6.05 -2.20
N ARG A 89 2.24 -7.21 -2.34
CA ARG A 89 2.26 -7.97 -3.59
C ARG A 89 1.03 -8.83 -3.80
N HIS A 90 0.54 -9.47 -2.75
CA HIS A 90 -0.55 -10.45 -2.83
C HIS A 90 -1.88 -9.90 -2.33
N GLY A 91 -1.85 -8.79 -1.58
CA GLY A 91 -2.99 -8.25 -0.85
C GLY A 91 -3.16 -8.88 0.53
N PRO A 92 -4.28 -8.57 1.21
CA PRO A 92 -4.60 -9.11 2.53
C PRO A 92 -4.69 -10.63 2.52
N VAL A 93 -4.22 -11.26 3.60
CA VAL A 93 -4.09 -12.73 3.69
C VAL A 93 -5.44 -13.46 3.62
N ASP A 94 -6.51 -12.82 4.08
CA ASP A 94 -7.89 -13.32 4.11
C ASP A 94 -8.62 -13.17 2.77
N GLN A 95 -8.04 -12.44 1.80
CA GLN A 95 -8.61 -12.24 0.45
C GLN A 95 -7.75 -12.86 -0.66
N LEU A 96 -6.74 -13.65 -0.30
CA LEU A 96 -5.83 -14.27 -1.26
C LEU A 96 -6.57 -15.18 -2.24
N GLN A 97 -6.45 -14.86 -3.52
CA GLN A 97 -6.89 -15.73 -4.61
C GLN A 97 -5.77 -16.69 -4.96
N VAL A 98 -5.84 -17.92 -4.45
CA VAL A 98 -4.94 -19.00 -4.90
C VAL A 98 -5.46 -19.49 -6.23
N VAL A 99 -5.07 -18.82 -7.31
CA VAL A 99 -5.34 -19.30 -8.66
C VAL A 99 -4.46 -20.53 -8.86
N GLU A 100 -5.06 -21.71 -8.89
CA GLU A 100 -4.36 -22.89 -9.38
C GLU A 100 -3.91 -22.58 -10.81
N LYS A 101 -2.60 -22.63 -11.06
CA LYS A 101 -2.10 -22.57 -12.42
C LYS A 101 -2.74 -23.72 -13.17
N ARG A 102 -3.69 -23.42 -14.06
CA ARG A 102 -4.03 -24.31 -15.16
C ARG A 102 -2.72 -24.51 -15.95
N GLY A 103 -2.10 -25.69 -15.79
CA GLY A 103 -1.40 -26.31 -16.91
C GLY A 103 -2.42 -26.44 -18.04
N ASP A 104 -2.10 -26.22 -19.31
CA ASP A 104 -0.84 -26.45 -19.99
C ASP A 104 -0.67 -25.36 -21.04
N GLY A 105 0.36 -24.54 -20.93
CA GLY A 105 0.74 -23.66 -22.02
C GLY A 105 1.56 -24.46 -23.02
N GLU A 106 1.03 -24.79 -24.19
CA GLU A 106 1.77 -25.25 -25.38
C GLU A 106 2.67 -24.13 -25.96
N GLY A 107 3.35 -23.38 -25.10
CA GLY A 107 4.32 -22.38 -25.49
C GLY A 107 5.71 -23.02 -25.62
N PRO A 108 6.57 -22.55 -26.54
CA PRO A 108 7.96 -22.96 -26.55
C PRO A 108 8.59 -22.68 -25.17
N ALA A 109 9.34 -23.67 -24.65
CA ALA A 109 10.01 -23.52 -23.37
C ALA A 109 10.87 -22.25 -23.40
N PRO A 110 10.78 -21.37 -22.37
CA PRO A 110 11.57 -20.16 -22.33
C PRO A 110 13.05 -20.50 -22.44
N ALA A 111 13.81 -19.74 -23.23
CA ALA A 111 15.24 -19.91 -23.47
C ALA A 111 15.99 -18.60 -23.23
N LYS A 112 17.28 -18.68 -22.88
CA LYS A 112 18.19 -17.53 -22.81
C LYS A 112 19.38 -17.75 -23.74
N GLU A 113 19.92 -16.68 -24.30
CA GLU A 113 21.14 -16.72 -25.11
C GLU A 113 22.38 -16.56 -24.22
N CYS A 114 23.39 -17.42 -24.40
CA CYS A 114 24.67 -17.26 -23.73
C CYS A 114 25.44 -16.07 -24.32
N PRO A 115 25.90 -15.09 -23.52
CA PRO A 115 26.61 -13.92 -24.05
C PRO A 115 27.99 -14.27 -24.64
N ALA A 116 28.60 -15.39 -24.23
CA ALA A 116 29.93 -15.79 -24.68
C ALA A 116 29.91 -16.57 -26.00
N CYS A 117 29.02 -17.55 -26.15
CA CYS A 117 28.99 -18.45 -27.31
C CYS A 117 27.68 -18.38 -28.12
N ARG A 118 26.72 -17.54 -27.72
CA ARG A 118 25.41 -17.36 -28.37
C ARG A 118 24.52 -18.60 -28.44
N ALA A 119 24.86 -19.64 -27.68
CA ALA A 119 24.00 -20.81 -27.57
C ALA A 119 22.69 -20.43 -26.88
N LEU A 120 21.56 -20.85 -27.46
CA LEU A 120 20.26 -20.81 -26.80
C LEU A 120 20.17 -21.98 -25.82
N ILE A 121 20.01 -21.66 -24.55
CA ILE A 121 20.01 -22.64 -23.44
C ILE A 121 18.82 -22.40 -22.52
N ALA A 122 18.47 -23.41 -21.72
CA ALA A 122 17.43 -23.26 -20.71
C ALA A 122 17.80 -22.16 -19.69
N PRO A 123 16.85 -21.32 -19.24
CA PRO A 123 17.11 -20.21 -18.33
C PRO A 123 17.74 -20.62 -17.00
N ALA A 124 17.47 -21.85 -16.57
CA ALA A 124 17.91 -22.41 -15.29
C ALA A 124 19.42 -22.74 -15.21
N TYR A 125 20.16 -22.80 -16.33
CA TYR A 125 21.60 -23.08 -16.30
C TYR A 125 22.38 -21.95 -15.60
N SER A 126 23.11 -22.27 -14.53
CA SER A 126 24.10 -21.37 -13.90
C SER A 126 25.45 -21.38 -14.60
N ILE A 127 25.73 -22.43 -15.38
CA ILE A 127 26.93 -22.58 -16.21
C ILE A 127 26.48 -23.01 -17.60
N CYS A 128 27.00 -22.35 -18.65
CA CYS A 128 26.66 -22.69 -20.03
C CYS A 128 27.17 -24.11 -20.38
N PRO A 129 26.30 -25.05 -20.80
CA PRO A 129 26.73 -26.40 -21.15
C PRO A 129 27.58 -26.48 -22.43
N GLN A 130 27.63 -25.40 -23.22
CA GLN A 130 28.37 -25.38 -24.49
C GLN A 130 29.80 -24.84 -24.34
N CYS A 131 30.01 -23.82 -23.48
CA CYS A 131 31.32 -23.15 -23.38
C CYS A 131 31.82 -22.96 -21.95
N GLY A 132 31.09 -23.38 -20.94
CA GLY A 132 31.48 -23.24 -19.54
C GLY A 132 31.33 -21.83 -18.95
N HIS A 133 30.74 -20.88 -19.68
CA HIS A 133 30.49 -19.53 -19.15
C HIS A 133 29.62 -19.58 -17.90
N GLU A 134 30.15 -19.05 -16.78
CA GLU A 134 29.41 -18.88 -15.52
C GLU A 134 28.50 -17.66 -15.61
N PHE A 135 27.20 -17.87 -15.45
CA PHE A 135 26.24 -16.78 -15.38
C PHE A 135 26.27 -16.15 -14.00
N PRO A 136 26.16 -14.81 -13.89
CA PRO A 136 26.07 -14.17 -12.59
C PRO A 136 24.87 -14.76 -11.82
N PRO A 137 25.01 -14.98 -10.50
CA PRO A 137 23.89 -15.43 -9.70
C PRO A 137 22.75 -14.41 -9.83
N PRO A 138 21.50 -14.86 -9.92
CA PRO A 138 20.37 -13.94 -10.02
C PRO A 138 20.40 -12.97 -8.84
N GLU A 139 20.23 -11.68 -9.14
CA GLU A 139 20.11 -10.66 -8.10
C GLU A 139 18.96 -11.03 -7.17
N ARG A 140 19.31 -11.42 -5.95
CA ARG A 140 18.31 -11.66 -4.92
C ARG A 140 17.81 -10.29 -4.49
N LYS A 141 16.54 -10.00 -4.79
CA LYS A 141 15.85 -8.85 -4.18
C LYS A 141 16.04 -8.95 -2.66
N ARG A 142 16.74 -7.97 -2.09
CA ARG A 142 16.92 -7.85 -0.65
C ARG A 142 15.56 -7.54 -0.03
N HIS A 143 15.32 -8.02 1.19
CA HIS A 143 14.19 -7.55 1.98
C HIS A 143 14.45 -6.09 2.38
N GLU A 144 13.39 -5.35 2.64
CA GLU A 144 13.46 -3.97 3.10
C GLU A 144 14.11 -3.88 4.49
N SER A 145 14.55 -2.68 4.89
CA SER A 145 15.07 -2.40 6.24
C SER A 145 13.97 -2.15 7.28
N GLN A 146 12.74 -1.91 6.82
CA GLN A 146 11.55 -1.70 7.65
C GLN A 146 10.42 -2.64 7.19
N ALA A 147 9.60 -3.07 8.15
CA ALA A 147 8.40 -3.83 7.84
C ALA A 147 7.38 -2.91 7.15
N THR A 148 6.58 -3.46 6.24
CA THR A 148 5.51 -2.73 5.60
C THR A 148 4.43 -2.28 6.59
N ASN A 149 3.86 -1.11 6.35
CA ASN A 149 2.67 -0.63 7.06
C ASN A 149 1.36 -1.07 6.37
N ALA A 150 1.43 -1.88 5.32
CA ALA A 150 0.23 -2.40 4.65
C ALA A 150 -0.56 -3.34 5.57
N GLY A 151 -1.88 -3.20 5.58
CA GLY A 151 -2.74 -4.06 6.38
C GLY A 151 -2.68 -5.51 5.91
N VAL A 152 -2.43 -6.42 6.85
CA VAL A 152 -2.31 -7.86 6.62
C VAL A 152 -3.68 -8.50 6.48
N LEU A 153 -4.69 -7.96 7.17
CA LEU A 153 -6.09 -8.37 7.09
C LEU A 153 -6.91 -7.31 6.38
N SER A 154 -7.93 -7.73 5.63
CA SER A 154 -8.83 -6.79 4.97
C SER A 154 -9.57 -5.91 5.99
N GLY A 155 -9.87 -4.67 5.58
CA GLY A 155 -10.50 -3.67 6.45
C GLY A 155 -9.56 -3.00 7.45
N GLN A 156 -8.31 -3.45 7.59
CA GLN A 156 -7.32 -2.72 8.40
C GLN A 156 -7.06 -1.34 7.80
N VAL A 157 -7.22 -0.32 8.64
CA VAL A 157 -7.09 1.08 8.28
C VAL A 157 -5.67 1.54 8.62
N ASN A 158 -5.02 2.17 7.66
CA ASN A 158 -3.77 2.88 7.85
C ASN A 158 -3.96 4.34 7.40
N ASP A 159 -3.73 5.27 8.32
CA ASP A 159 -3.77 6.70 8.06
C ASP A 159 -2.32 7.21 8.06
N ALA A 160 -1.88 7.79 6.94
CA ALA A 160 -0.56 8.38 6.79
C ALA A 160 -0.69 9.86 6.42
N GLU A 161 0.09 10.70 7.11
CA GLU A 161 0.13 12.13 6.86
C GLU A 161 1.27 12.49 5.90
N PHE A 162 0.96 13.32 4.91
CA PHE A 162 1.90 13.76 3.88
C PHE A 162 1.89 15.27 3.78
N GLU A 163 3.09 15.85 3.60
CA GLU A 163 3.25 17.25 3.20
C GLU A 163 2.83 17.40 1.73
N VAL A 164 2.00 18.41 1.47
CA VAL A 164 1.55 18.73 0.11
C VAL A 164 2.61 19.60 -0.57
N ARG A 165 3.10 19.13 -1.70
CA ARG A 165 4.10 19.83 -2.52
C ARG A 165 3.52 20.66 -3.65
N ASP A 166 2.31 20.33 -4.07
CA ASP A 166 1.60 21.02 -5.14
C ASP A 166 0.12 20.67 -5.11
N ILE A 167 -0.70 21.56 -5.64
CA ILE A 167 -2.15 21.37 -5.76
C ILE A 167 -2.59 21.82 -7.14
N THR A 168 -3.22 20.94 -7.89
CA THR A 168 -3.81 21.30 -9.19
C THR A 168 -5.32 21.12 -9.17
N PHE A 169 -6.01 22.09 -9.76
CA PHE A 169 -7.47 22.11 -9.84
C PHE A 169 -7.90 21.91 -11.28
N SER A 170 -8.87 21.03 -11.51
CA SER A 170 -9.43 20.80 -12.84
C SER A 170 -10.91 20.45 -12.77
N VAL A 171 -11.67 20.80 -13.82
CA VAL A 171 -13.05 20.35 -13.94
C VAL A 171 -13.08 18.90 -14.41
N HIS A 172 -13.83 18.07 -13.71
CA HIS A 172 -13.97 16.65 -14.00
C HIS A 172 -15.42 16.26 -14.31
N THR A 173 -15.57 15.57 -15.43
CA THR A 173 -16.79 14.87 -15.82
C THR A 173 -16.55 13.36 -15.71
N LYS A 174 -17.50 12.65 -15.09
CA LYS A 174 -17.43 11.19 -14.98
C LYS A 174 -17.39 10.56 -16.37
N LYS A 175 -16.59 9.51 -16.53
CA LYS A 175 -16.52 8.73 -17.78
C LYS A 175 -17.91 8.23 -18.16
N ASP A 176 -18.27 8.39 -19.44
CA ASP A 176 -19.55 7.97 -20.04
C ASP A 176 -20.78 8.70 -19.48
N ALA A 177 -20.59 9.88 -18.87
CA ALA A 177 -21.70 10.74 -18.46
C ALA A 177 -22.30 11.49 -19.66
N ALA A 178 -23.59 11.80 -19.59
CA ALA A 178 -24.26 12.67 -20.54
C ALA A 178 -23.69 14.11 -20.46
N ASP A 179 -23.85 14.89 -21.53
CA ASP A 179 -23.30 16.25 -21.62
C ASP A 179 -23.86 17.21 -20.55
N ASP A 180 -25.07 16.93 -20.04
CA ASP A 180 -25.76 17.67 -19.00
C ASP A 180 -25.49 17.15 -17.57
N ALA A 181 -24.66 16.11 -17.43
CA ALA A 181 -24.34 15.54 -16.13
C ALA A 181 -23.58 16.55 -15.25
N PRO A 182 -23.88 16.60 -13.94
CA PRO A 182 -23.28 17.58 -13.05
C PRO A 182 -21.77 17.35 -12.93
N LYS A 183 -21.01 18.42 -13.14
CA LYS A 183 -19.54 18.38 -13.09
C LYS A 183 -19.05 18.48 -11.65
N THR A 184 -17.80 18.07 -11.45
CA THR A 184 -17.11 18.11 -10.16
C THR A 184 -15.79 18.86 -10.30
N LEU A 185 -15.38 19.56 -9.25
CA LEU A 185 -14.02 20.07 -9.15
C LEU A 185 -13.14 18.92 -8.68
N ARG A 186 -12.17 18.50 -9.50
CA ARG A 186 -11.12 17.58 -9.11
C ARG A 186 -9.97 18.37 -8.51
N VAL A 187 -9.55 17.97 -7.32
CA VAL A 187 -8.39 18.52 -6.61
C VAL A 187 -7.34 17.44 -6.53
N ASP A 188 -6.19 17.66 -7.14
CA ASP A 188 -5.07 16.73 -7.14
C ASP A 188 -3.96 17.27 -6.24
N TYR A 189 -3.59 16.50 -5.22
CA TYR A 189 -2.51 16.82 -4.29
C TYR A 189 -1.27 16.01 -4.64
N ARG A 190 -0.14 16.70 -4.87
CA ARG A 190 1.16 16.06 -5.07
C ARG A 190 1.86 15.85 -3.73
N LEU A 191 2.03 14.59 -3.34
CA LEU A 191 2.61 14.20 -2.04
C LEU A 191 4.07 13.72 -2.16
N GLY A 192 4.51 13.39 -3.38
CA GLY A 192 5.87 12.95 -3.72
C GLY A 192 6.22 13.25 -5.17
N LEU A 193 7.31 12.69 -5.71
CA LEU A 193 7.69 12.92 -7.12
C LEU A 193 6.62 12.44 -8.10
N GLU A 194 6.11 11.22 -7.89
CA GLU A 194 5.07 10.60 -8.73
C GLU A 194 3.84 10.18 -7.93
N TYR A 195 3.74 10.60 -6.66
CA TYR A 195 2.63 10.23 -5.78
C TYR A 195 1.59 11.34 -5.73
N TRP A 196 0.42 11.06 -6.28
CA TRP A 196 -0.72 11.97 -6.37
C TRP A 196 -1.97 11.32 -5.77
N VAL A 197 -2.75 12.12 -5.04
CA VAL A 197 -4.05 11.70 -4.51
C VAL A 197 -5.09 12.76 -4.88
N SER A 198 -6.28 12.31 -5.27
CA SER A 198 -7.35 13.17 -5.76
C SER A 198 -8.58 13.14 -4.85
N GLU A 199 -9.27 14.27 -4.74
CA GLU A 199 -10.66 14.31 -4.28
C GLU A 199 -11.55 15.05 -5.30
N TRP A 200 -12.86 14.80 -5.20
CA TRP A 200 -13.87 15.39 -6.09
C TRP A 200 -14.89 16.16 -5.26
N ILE A 201 -15.07 17.44 -5.60
CA ILE A 201 -15.95 18.37 -4.90
C ILE A 201 -17.16 18.68 -5.78
N CYS A 202 -18.35 18.39 -5.26
CA CYS A 202 -19.59 18.33 -6.01
C CYS A 202 -20.39 19.64 -5.99
N PHE A 203 -19.86 20.72 -6.61
CA PHE A 203 -20.54 22.02 -6.65
C PHE A 203 -21.87 21.97 -7.42
N GLU A 204 -21.96 21.26 -8.54
CA GLU A 204 -23.18 21.23 -9.36
C GLU A 204 -24.21 20.18 -8.93
N HIS A 205 -23.90 19.40 -7.88
CA HIS A 205 -24.83 18.40 -7.37
C HIS A 205 -25.88 19.07 -6.45
N THR A 206 -26.85 18.28 -5.99
CA THR A 206 -27.85 18.72 -5.01
C THR A 206 -27.78 17.88 -3.73
N GLY A 207 -28.50 18.31 -2.69
CA GLY A 207 -28.63 17.56 -1.43
C GLY A 207 -27.31 17.46 -0.66
N TRP A 208 -27.01 16.26 -0.15
CA TRP A 208 -25.87 16.04 0.75
C TRP A 208 -24.51 16.32 0.09
N ALA A 209 -24.36 15.99 -1.19
CA ALA A 209 -23.11 16.21 -1.92
C ALA A 209 -22.77 17.70 -2.06
N ARG A 210 -23.78 18.53 -2.38
CA ARG A 210 -23.64 20.00 -2.43
C ARG A 210 -23.26 20.58 -1.08
N ARG A 211 -23.94 20.16 0.00
CA ARG A 211 -23.66 20.65 1.36
C ARG A 211 -22.23 20.34 1.80
N LYS A 212 -21.68 19.20 1.38
CA LYS A 212 -20.26 18.89 1.59
C LYS A 212 -19.34 19.82 0.80
N ALA A 213 -19.66 20.12 -0.46
CA ALA A 213 -18.90 21.07 -1.27
C ALA A 213 -18.88 22.47 -0.63
N GLU A 214 -20.02 22.94 -0.15
CA GLU A 214 -20.15 24.23 0.56
C GLU A 214 -19.32 24.28 1.84
N GLN A 215 -19.31 23.19 2.62
CA GLN A 215 -18.47 23.08 3.81
C GLN A 215 -16.98 23.05 3.46
N TRP A 216 -16.61 22.30 2.42
CA TRP A 216 -15.24 22.23 1.92
C TRP A 216 -14.73 23.60 1.47
N TRP A 217 -15.57 24.36 0.75
CA TRP A 217 -15.28 25.71 0.29
C TRP A 217 -15.16 26.69 1.45
N LYS A 218 -16.15 26.71 2.35
CA LYS A 218 -16.15 27.60 3.53
C LYS A 218 -14.97 27.36 4.46
N ALA A 219 -14.41 26.16 4.51
CA ALA A 219 -13.19 25.89 5.28
C ALA A 219 -11.95 26.57 4.67
N ARG A 220 -11.91 26.76 3.36
CA ARG A 220 -10.73 27.22 2.60
C ARG A 220 -10.83 28.65 2.09
N SER A 221 -12.02 29.15 1.82
CA SER A 221 -12.23 30.48 1.25
C SER A 221 -13.02 31.37 2.20
N PRO A 222 -12.77 32.69 2.19
CA PRO A 222 -13.71 33.68 2.72
C PRO A 222 -14.86 33.98 1.74
N ASP A 223 -14.68 33.69 0.45
CA ASP A 223 -15.62 34.07 -0.61
C ASP A 223 -16.89 33.21 -0.61
N PRO A 224 -18.00 33.72 -1.17
CA PRO A 224 -19.21 32.93 -1.40
C PRO A 224 -18.93 31.63 -2.16
N CYS A 225 -19.64 30.56 -1.80
CA CYS A 225 -19.50 29.27 -2.46
C CYS A 225 -19.97 29.36 -3.93
N PRO A 226 -19.15 28.96 -4.92
CA PRO A 226 -19.54 28.97 -6.32
C PRO A 226 -20.60 27.91 -6.62
N ASP A 227 -21.39 28.14 -7.66
CA ASP A 227 -22.47 27.24 -8.07
C ASP A 227 -22.02 26.18 -9.09
N THR A 228 -20.98 26.47 -9.86
CA THR A 228 -20.46 25.57 -10.89
C THR A 228 -19.06 25.06 -10.57
N ALA A 229 -18.72 23.86 -11.06
CA ALA A 229 -17.37 23.33 -10.94
C ALA A 229 -16.36 24.20 -11.70
N GLN A 230 -16.78 24.84 -12.80
CA GLN A 230 -15.94 25.75 -13.57
C GLN A 230 -15.56 27.00 -12.76
N GLN A 231 -16.55 27.70 -12.20
CA GLN A 231 -16.28 28.88 -11.35
C GLN A 231 -15.39 28.52 -10.15
N ALA A 232 -15.64 27.37 -9.53
CA ALA A 232 -14.81 26.88 -8.43
C ALA A 232 -13.36 26.64 -8.86
N CYS A 233 -13.16 26.06 -10.04
CA CYS A 233 -11.83 25.82 -10.61
C CYS A 233 -11.10 27.14 -10.91
N ASP A 234 -11.80 28.10 -11.52
CA ASP A 234 -11.21 29.38 -11.88
C ASP A 234 -10.80 30.18 -10.63
N LEU A 235 -11.68 30.25 -9.63
CA LEU A 235 -11.38 30.89 -8.35
C LEU A 235 -10.23 30.20 -7.62
N ALA A 236 -10.21 28.86 -7.60
CA ALA A 236 -9.13 28.09 -6.99
C ALA A 236 -7.78 28.37 -7.64
N ASN A 237 -7.73 28.37 -8.98
CA ASN A 237 -6.51 28.69 -9.74
C ASN A 237 -6.05 30.15 -9.57
N ASN A 238 -6.95 31.06 -9.19
CA ASN A 238 -6.64 32.44 -8.85
C ASN A 238 -6.32 32.67 -7.36
N GLY A 239 -6.15 31.59 -6.57
CA GLY A 239 -5.70 31.70 -5.18
C GLY A 239 -6.82 31.98 -4.16
N ALA A 240 -8.09 31.76 -4.50
CA ALA A 240 -9.22 31.97 -3.58
C ALA A 240 -9.35 30.93 -2.45
N LEU A 241 -8.42 29.95 -2.38
CA LEU A 241 -8.43 28.87 -1.40
C LEU A 241 -7.19 28.91 -0.52
N ALA A 242 -7.37 28.62 0.77
CA ALA A 242 -6.30 28.35 1.70
C ALA A 242 -5.41 27.22 1.16
N HIS A 243 -4.09 27.43 1.21
CA HIS A 243 -3.13 26.42 0.86
C HIS A 243 -3.31 25.20 1.78
N THR A 244 -3.34 23.99 1.20
CA THR A 244 -3.37 22.76 2.00
C THR A 244 -1.94 22.36 2.30
N GLU A 245 -1.56 22.34 3.57
CA GLU A 245 -0.19 22.06 4.00
C GLU A 245 0.07 20.55 4.12
N PHE A 246 -0.90 19.83 4.71
CA PHE A 246 -0.83 18.38 4.87
C PHE A 246 -2.14 17.71 4.51
N VAL A 247 -2.02 16.49 3.99
CA VAL A 247 -3.15 15.60 3.73
C VAL A 247 -2.94 14.30 4.48
N THR A 248 -3.95 13.87 5.23
CA THR A 248 -4.02 12.52 5.79
C THR A 248 -4.71 11.61 4.78
N VAL A 249 -3.95 10.66 4.25
CA VAL A 249 -4.41 9.65 3.30
C VAL A 249 -4.71 8.37 4.08
N ARG A 250 -5.93 7.86 3.90
CA ARG A 250 -6.40 6.60 4.45
C ARG A 250 -6.32 5.51 3.39
N SER A 251 -5.54 4.48 3.69
CA SER A 251 -5.53 3.22 2.97
C SER A 251 -6.30 2.18 3.76
N VAL A 252 -7.23 1.48 3.12
CA VAL A 252 -7.96 0.35 3.71
C VAL A 252 -7.51 -0.92 3.01
N ALA A 253 -6.98 -1.87 3.77
CA ALA A 253 -6.51 -3.13 3.23
C ALA A 253 -7.63 -3.86 2.47
N GLY A 254 -7.40 -4.17 1.19
CA GLY A 254 -8.37 -4.79 0.28
C GLY A 254 -9.17 -3.80 -0.57
N GLU A 255 -9.12 -2.49 -0.28
CA GLU A 255 -9.65 -1.47 -1.19
C GLU A 255 -8.64 -1.11 -2.27
N LYS A 256 -9.14 -0.75 -3.46
CA LYS A 256 -8.31 -0.43 -4.63
C LYS A 256 -7.70 0.98 -4.57
N PHE A 257 -8.37 1.91 -3.89
CA PHE A 257 -8.03 3.33 -3.93
C PHE A 257 -7.93 3.89 -2.52
N ASP A 258 -6.86 4.63 -2.28
CA ASP A 258 -6.71 5.44 -1.09
C ASP A 258 -7.72 6.60 -1.10
N ARG A 259 -8.05 7.11 0.09
CA ARG A 259 -8.98 8.23 0.23
C ARG A 259 -8.37 9.31 1.12
N ILE A 260 -8.65 10.56 0.77
CA ILE A 260 -8.32 11.68 1.65
C ILE A 260 -9.28 11.63 2.85
N HIS A 261 -8.71 11.48 4.05
CA HIS A 261 -9.46 11.44 5.30
C HIS A 261 -9.59 12.84 5.92
N SER A 262 -8.50 13.61 5.91
CA SER A 262 -8.48 14.99 6.43
C SER A 262 -7.35 15.81 5.80
N CYS A 263 -7.46 17.14 5.94
CA CYS A 263 -6.47 18.11 5.47
C CYS A 263 -6.11 19.08 6.60
N LYS A 264 -4.84 19.45 6.73
CA LYS A 264 -4.40 20.63 7.51
C LYS A 264 -4.28 21.81 6.56
N LEU A 265 -5.05 22.85 6.82
CA LEU A 265 -5.12 24.05 6.00
C LEU A 265 -4.28 25.15 6.62
N GLY A 266 -3.58 25.89 5.78
CA GLY A 266 -2.96 27.16 6.15
C GLY A 266 -4.00 28.26 6.37
N PRO A 267 -3.56 29.52 6.53
CA PRO A 267 -4.46 30.66 6.64
C PRO A 267 -5.31 30.82 5.38
N LYS A 268 -6.52 31.34 5.55
CA LYS A 268 -7.36 31.71 4.41
C LYS A 268 -6.74 32.90 3.66
N PRO A 269 -6.87 32.94 2.34
CA PRO A 269 -6.47 34.10 1.56
C PRO A 269 -7.40 35.29 1.87
N GLU A 270 -6.98 36.48 1.43
CA GLU A 270 -7.85 37.65 1.39
C GLU A 270 -9.04 37.41 0.44
N PRO A 271 -10.20 38.03 0.69
CA PRO A 271 -11.34 37.96 -0.22
C PRO A 271 -10.99 38.39 -1.64
N SER A 272 -11.57 37.71 -2.62
CA SER A 272 -11.33 38.05 -4.03
C SER A 272 -11.81 39.47 -4.32
N PRO A 273 -11.09 40.27 -5.13
CA PRO A 273 -11.52 41.60 -5.56
C PRO A 273 -12.87 41.63 -6.28
N ILE A 274 -13.32 40.48 -6.79
CA ILE A 274 -14.65 40.32 -7.41
C ILE A 274 -15.78 40.50 -6.38
N TRP A 275 -15.49 40.17 -5.11
CA TRP A 275 -16.44 40.19 -4.00
C TRP A 275 -16.05 41.18 -2.90
N ALA A 276 -14.86 41.78 -2.97
CA ALA A 276 -14.51 42.92 -2.16
C ALA A 276 -15.52 44.04 -2.48
N GLU A 277 -16.21 44.53 -1.44
CA GLU A 277 -17.09 45.68 -1.57
C GLU A 277 -16.30 46.80 -2.26
N VAL A 278 -16.76 47.20 -3.45
CA VAL A 278 -16.26 48.42 -4.08
C VAL A 278 -16.71 49.54 -3.16
N ASP A 279 -15.77 50.13 -2.41
CA ASP A 279 -16.04 51.34 -1.67
C ASP A 279 -16.33 52.45 -2.69
N LEU A 280 -17.62 52.70 -2.92
CA LEU A 280 -18.10 53.67 -3.91
C LEU A 280 -17.73 55.12 -3.53
N GLU A 281 -17.16 55.35 -2.35
CA GLU A 281 -16.64 56.65 -1.92
C GLU A 281 -15.29 57.00 -2.56
N ASP A 282 -14.56 56.03 -3.13
CA ASP A 282 -13.21 56.22 -3.70
C ASP A 282 -13.16 56.31 -5.24
N VAL A 283 -14.31 56.47 -5.92
CA VAL A 283 -14.35 56.70 -7.37
C VAL A 283 -14.36 58.21 -7.66
N PRO A 284 -13.24 58.85 -8.06
CA PRO A 284 -13.26 60.25 -8.47
C PRO A 284 -14.09 60.41 -9.75
N PHE A 285 -15.12 61.26 -9.66
CA PHE A 285 -15.98 61.69 -10.76
C PHE A 285 -15.21 62.42 -11.88
#